data_AF-A0A934IJ07-F1
#
_entry.id   AF-A0A934IJ07-F1
#
_cell.length_a   1.000
_cell.length_b   1.000
_cell.length_c   1.000
_cell.angle_alpha   90.00
_cell.angle_beta   90.00
_cell.angle_gamma   90.00
#
_symmetry.space_group_name_H-M   'P 1'
#
loop_
_entity.id
_entity.type
_entity.pdbx_description
1 polymer ?
#
loop_
_entity_poly.entity_id
_entity_poly.type
_entity_poly.pdbx_seq_one_letter_code
_entity_poly.pdbx_strand_id
1 'polypeptide(L)'
;MSGVKLGAGALDTLLPMHLRFDDRGIVRHLGPGLARLAGKRKIVGQPVLDAFQWTRPSGIDTLQTLLSVAGQRLRLNFRAGRRVRLRGIVQPMEQGAGGIIDLALDLSELRDLGGAPLTRRDFSPTDPTVDILYLIEANNAAMAASRRLIDRLQGAKCQAETQAFTDMLTGLSNRRALDRVLDRLVESGEPFSLTHVDLDFFKKVNDTLGHAAGDYVLTVAATRLRDATRQTDTVARVGGDEFVVLFRGLTDPNTLNIIAGRIISSLEQPVNFEGKTCTISASLGTAISTHYSSPDVDRMMADADAALYTAKRAGRGQYRIAAPDTLQDSAGNDDRPALSRSDDAAARP
;
A
#
# COMPACT_ATOMS: atom_id res chain seq x y z
N MET A 1 30.88 -31.53 57.12
CA MET A 1 31.37 -31.54 55.72
C MET A 1 32.06 -30.20 55.48
N SER A 2 33.35 -30.18 55.11
CA SER A 2 34.01 -28.93 54.73
C SER A 2 33.36 -28.41 53.44
N GLY A 3 32.78 -27.21 53.48
CA GLY A 3 32.16 -26.60 52.31
C GLY A 3 33.13 -26.51 51.13
N VAL A 4 32.62 -26.65 49.91
CA VAL A 4 33.40 -26.47 48.68
C VAL A 4 33.76 -24.98 48.55
N LYS A 5 35.05 -24.66 48.48
CA LYS A 5 35.51 -23.29 48.26
C LYS A 5 35.60 -23.00 46.77
N LEU A 6 34.78 -22.06 46.28
CA LEU A 6 34.88 -21.53 44.92
C LEU A 6 35.89 -20.37 44.88
N GLY A 7 36.89 -20.48 44.00
CA GLY A 7 37.84 -19.38 43.75
C GLY A 7 37.20 -18.23 42.95
N ALA A 8 37.80 -17.04 43.03
CA ALA A 8 37.30 -15.84 42.32
C ALA A 8 37.18 -16.05 40.80
N GLY A 9 38.17 -16.69 40.17
CA GLY A 9 38.12 -16.97 38.73
C GLY A 9 37.03 -17.99 38.32
N ALA A 10 36.65 -18.90 39.23
CA ALA A 10 35.54 -19.82 38.97
C ALA A 10 34.20 -19.07 38.99
N LEU A 11 34.03 -18.12 39.93
CA LEU A 11 32.86 -17.24 39.97
C LEU A 11 32.80 -16.29 38.76
N ASP A 12 33.92 -15.74 38.31
CA ASP A 12 33.97 -14.91 37.09
C ASP A 12 33.52 -15.67 35.84
N THR A 13 33.78 -16.98 35.79
CA THR A 13 33.41 -17.84 34.67
C THR A 13 31.94 -18.25 34.72
N LEU A 14 31.45 -18.63 35.91
CA LEU A 14 30.08 -19.11 36.09
C LEU A 14 29.06 -17.96 36.12
N LEU A 15 29.43 -16.83 36.73
CA LEU A 15 28.60 -15.65 36.93
C LEU A 15 29.32 -14.40 36.43
N PRO A 16 29.49 -14.19 35.11
CA PRO A 16 30.26 -13.05 34.59
C PRO A 16 29.71 -11.68 35.01
N MET A 17 28.44 -11.62 35.40
CA MET A 17 27.72 -10.42 35.79
C MET A 17 27.53 -10.31 37.33
N HIS A 18 28.45 -10.86 38.12
CA HIS A 18 28.34 -10.77 39.58
C HIS A 18 29.05 -9.55 40.20
N LEU A 19 28.73 -9.25 41.45
CA LEU A 19 29.41 -8.29 42.32
C LEU A 19 29.65 -8.91 43.68
N ARG A 20 30.77 -8.60 44.32
CA ARG A 20 31.05 -8.99 45.72
C ARG A 20 31.30 -7.76 46.57
N PHE A 21 30.72 -7.72 47.76
CA PHE A 21 30.96 -6.72 48.79
C PHE A 21 31.35 -7.37 50.12
N ASP A 22 32.05 -6.63 50.98
CA ASP A 22 32.50 -7.11 52.30
C ASP A 22 31.46 -6.88 53.41
N ASP A 23 31.82 -7.21 54.64
CA ASP A 23 31.00 -7.02 55.85
C ASP A 23 30.56 -5.57 56.10
N ARG A 24 31.30 -4.60 55.57
CA ARG A 24 30.98 -3.16 55.61
C ARG A 24 30.14 -2.70 54.42
N GLY A 25 29.79 -3.60 53.49
CA GLY A 25 29.04 -3.26 52.28
C GLY A 25 29.88 -2.58 51.21
N ILE A 26 31.22 -2.59 51.31
CA ILE A 26 32.12 -2.00 50.31
C ILE A 26 32.31 -2.99 49.17
N VAL A 27 32.09 -2.54 47.93
CA VAL A 27 32.29 -3.38 46.75
C VAL A 27 33.77 -3.72 46.58
N ARG A 28 34.08 -5.01 46.58
CA ARG A 28 35.44 -5.54 46.45
C ARG A 28 35.76 -6.09 45.07
N HIS A 29 34.76 -6.52 44.32
CA HIS A 29 34.96 -7.14 43.00
C HIS A 29 33.74 -6.99 42.11
N LEU A 30 33.99 -6.91 40.80
CA LEU A 30 32.99 -7.03 39.75
C LEU A 30 33.40 -8.16 38.82
N GLY A 31 32.45 -9.03 38.49
CA GLY A 31 32.62 -9.98 37.41
C GLY A 31 32.92 -9.28 36.08
N PRO A 32 33.57 -9.97 35.13
CA PRO A 32 34.10 -9.38 33.90
C PRO A 32 33.02 -8.72 33.02
N GLY A 33 31.82 -9.31 32.95
CA GLY A 33 30.71 -8.73 32.22
C GLY A 33 30.15 -7.48 32.89
N LEU A 34 29.98 -7.52 34.22
CA LEU A 34 29.49 -6.37 34.97
C LEU A 34 30.50 -5.21 34.91
N ALA A 35 31.79 -5.51 34.95
CA ALA A 35 32.86 -4.53 34.78
C ALA A 35 32.82 -3.86 33.39
N ARG A 36 32.64 -4.63 32.30
CA ARG A 36 32.49 -4.07 30.95
C ARG A 36 31.26 -3.18 30.84
N LEU A 37 30.14 -3.59 31.43
CA LEU A 37 28.92 -2.79 31.45
C LEU A 37 29.04 -1.53 32.32
N ALA A 38 29.75 -1.62 33.45
CA ALA A 38 30.04 -0.47 34.30
C ALA A 38 30.86 0.58 33.55
N GLY A 39 31.73 0.18 32.61
CA GLY A 39 32.51 1.06 31.76
C GLY A 39 33.45 1.94 32.59
N LYS A 40 33.34 3.27 32.44
CA LYS A 40 34.18 4.23 33.20
C LYS A 40 33.73 4.47 34.65
N ARG A 41 32.67 3.81 35.12
CA ARG A 41 32.16 3.97 36.50
C ARG A 41 33.11 3.34 37.51
N LYS A 42 33.52 4.10 38.52
CA LYS A 42 34.37 3.61 39.62
C LYS A 42 33.49 2.98 40.71
N ILE A 43 33.15 1.70 40.56
CA ILE A 43 32.25 1.01 41.51
C ILE A 43 33.03 0.30 42.62
N VAL A 44 34.17 -0.34 42.29
CA VAL A 44 35.00 -1.02 43.29
C VAL A 44 35.55 0.02 44.29
N GLY A 45 35.43 -0.29 45.58
CA GLY A 45 35.79 0.61 46.68
C GLY A 45 34.67 1.53 47.17
N GLN A 46 33.50 1.54 46.51
CA GLN A 46 32.34 2.31 46.96
C GLN A 46 31.37 1.44 47.81
N PRO A 47 30.53 2.06 48.66
CA PRO A 47 29.41 1.37 49.26
C PRO A 47 28.45 0.83 48.18
N VAL A 48 28.04 -0.43 48.30
CA VAL A 48 27.18 -1.10 47.32
C VAL A 48 25.83 -0.38 47.14
N LEU A 49 25.34 0.26 48.21
CA LEU A 49 24.08 1.02 48.20
C LEU A 49 24.19 2.35 47.44
N ASP A 50 25.40 2.88 47.30
CA ASP A 50 25.68 4.13 46.58
C ASP A 50 25.98 3.87 45.11
N ALA A 51 26.58 2.72 44.79
CA ALA A 51 26.88 2.34 43.41
C ALA A 51 25.62 2.15 42.56
N PHE A 52 24.50 1.75 43.19
CA PHE A 52 23.27 1.39 42.52
C PHE A 52 22.04 2.11 43.07
N GLN A 53 21.06 2.31 42.21
CA GLN A 53 19.71 2.68 42.58
C GLN A 53 18.85 1.42 42.63
N TRP A 54 18.42 1.02 43.83
CA TRP A 54 17.56 -0.14 44.06
C TRP A 54 16.11 0.23 43.80
N THR A 55 15.46 -0.50 42.91
CA THR A 55 14.08 -0.21 42.47
C THR A 55 13.08 -1.25 42.94
N ARG A 56 13.50 -2.51 43.11
CA ARG A 56 12.71 -3.58 43.74
C ARG A 56 13.65 -4.58 44.45
N PRO A 57 13.29 -5.09 45.63
CA PRO A 57 12.24 -4.60 46.55
C PRO A 57 12.44 -3.12 46.93
N SER A 58 11.35 -2.42 47.29
CA SER A 58 11.43 -1.06 47.82
C SER A 58 11.96 -1.07 49.26
N GLY A 59 12.64 0.01 49.68
CA GLY A 59 13.13 0.14 51.06
C GLY A 59 14.49 -0.52 51.32
N ILE A 60 15.29 -0.76 50.27
CA ILE A 60 16.70 -1.14 50.43
C ILE A 60 17.53 0.14 50.59
N ASP A 61 17.83 0.49 51.83
CA ASP A 61 18.58 1.68 52.23
C ASP A 61 19.75 1.38 53.18
N THR A 62 19.81 0.17 53.72
CA THR A 62 20.87 -0.31 54.62
C THR A 62 21.38 -1.69 54.21
N LEU A 63 22.59 -2.05 54.65
CA LEU A 63 23.16 -3.37 54.37
C LEU A 63 22.29 -4.50 54.93
N GLN A 64 21.68 -4.27 56.10
CA GLN A 64 20.77 -5.23 56.72
C GLN A 64 19.52 -5.47 55.86
N THR A 65 18.89 -4.42 55.35
CA THR A 65 17.72 -4.54 54.45
C THR A 65 18.07 -5.21 53.12
N LEU A 66 19.27 -4.98 52.58
CA LEU A 66 19.76 -5.68 51.39
C LEU A 66 19.96 -7.18 51.66
N LEU A 67 20.56 -7.55 52.80
CA LEU A 67 20.81 -8.94 53.13
C LEU A 67 19.53 -9.68 53.56
N SER A 68 18.52 -8.99 54.10
CA SER A 68 17.24 -9.60 54.49
C SER A 68 16.41 -10.07 53.29
N VAL A 69 16.70 -9.58 52.08
CA VAL A 69 16.04 -9.99 50.84
C VAL A 69 16.86 -11.05 50.07
N ALA A 70 17.73 -11.78 50.77
CA ALA A 70 18.51 -12.87 50.19
C ALA A 70 17.63 -13.85 49.39
N GLY A 71 18.10 -14.23 48.19
CA GLY A 71 17.37 -15.08 47.26
C GLY A 71 16.16 -14.45 46.58
N GLN A 72 15.72 -13.24 46.98
CA GLN A 72 14.63 -12.54 46.29
C GLN A 72 15.14 -11.83 45.03
N ARG A 73 14.22 -11.62 44.08
CA ARG A 73 14.51 -10.91 42.83
C ARG A 73 14.73 -9.43 43.08
N LEU A 74 15.93 -8.97 42.74
CA LEU A 74 16.34 -7.57 42.75
C LEU A 74 16.12 -6.93 41.38
N ARG A 75 15.78 -5.65 41.37
CA ARG A 75 15.90 -4.77 40.20
C ARG A 75 16.61 -3.49 40.60
N LEU A 76 17.62 -3.12 39.83
CA LEU A 76 18.49 -1.99 40.15
C LEU A 76 19.00 -1.32 38.87
N ASN A 77 19.52 -0.11 39.00
CA ASN A 77 20.20 0.62 37.95
C ASN A 77 21.54 1.12 38.47
N PHE A 78 22.51 1.36 37.58
CA PHE A 78 23.65 2.20 37.97
C PHE A 78 23.16 3.58 38.40
N ARG A 79 23.67 4.10 39.52
CA ARG A 79 23.26 5.42 40.02
C ARG A 79 23.83 6.57 39.17
N ALA A 80 25.01 6.38 38.59
CA ALA A 80 25.69 7.37 37.76
C ALA A 80 25.69 6.98 36.26
N GLY A 81 25.66 7.98 35.37
CA GLY A 81 25.73 7.79 33.92
C GLY A 81 24.45 7.24 33.31
N ARG A 82 24.56 6.56 32.15
CA ARG A 82 23.40 5.98 31.45
C ARG A 82 22.64 5.00 32.34
N ARG A 83 21.32 5.10 32.35
CA ARG A 83 20.44 4.17 33.04
C ARG A 83 20.48 2.83 32.33
N VAL A 84 20.97 1.80 33.02
CA VAL A 84 20.95 0.41 32.55
C VAL A 84 20.24 -0.41 33.62
N ARG A 85 19.12 -1.01 33.26
CA ARG A 85 18.36 -1.89 34.17
C ARG A 85 19.05 -3.24 34.31
N LEU A 86 19.30 -3.60 35.56
CA LEU A 86 19.83 -4.89 35.98
C LEU A 86 18.80 -5.58 36.88
N ARG A 87 18.75 -6.90 36.76
CA ARG A 87 17.99 -7.78 37.64
C ARG A 87 18.93 -8.78 38.28
N GLY A 88 18.60 -9.31 39.43
CA GLY A 88 19.49 -10.28 40.05
C GLY A 88 19.00 -10.83 41.37
N ILE A 89 19.90 -11.47 42.10
CA ILE A 89 19.67 -11.97 43.46
C ILE A 89 20.90 -11.66 44.31
N VAL A 90 20.70 -11.43 45.60
CA VAL A 90 21.80 -11.33 46.58
C VAL A 90 21.84 -12.58 47.44
N GLN A 91 23.05 -13.02 47.76
CA GLN A 91 23.31 -14.12 48.68
C GLN A 91 24.39 -13.69 49.69
N PRO A 92 24.11 -13.71 51.01
CA PRO A 92 25.13 -13.47 52.03
C PRO A 92 26.20 -14.55 51.99
N MET A 93 27.45 -14.16 52.28
CA MET A 93 28.57 -15.09 52.44
C MET A 93 28.57 -15.65 53.87
N GLU A 94 29.11 -16.87 54.04
CA GLU A 94 29.26 -17.49 55.36
C GLU A 94 30.08 -16.60 56.31
N GLN A 95 29.82 -16.76 57.62
CA GLN A 95 30.51 -16.04 58.70
C GLN A 95 30.43 -14.50 58.62
N GLY A 96 29.47 -13.96 57.87
CA GLY A 96 29.26 -12.51 57.79
C GLY A 96 30.30 -11.79 56.94
N ALA A 97 31.04 -12.49 56.07
CA ALA A 97 32.08 -11.91 55.21
C ALA A 97 31.57 -10.99 54.08
N GLY A 98 30.33 -10.51 54.17
CA GLY A 98 29.65 -9.72 53.15
C GLY A 98 28.67 -10.53 52.30
N GLY A 99 28.63 -10.26 51.00
CA GLY A 99 27.67 -10.89 50.10
C GLY A 99 28.07 -10.85 48.63
N ILE A 100 27.42 -11.72 47.85
CA ILE A 100 27.55 -11.81 46.40
C ILE A 100 26.20 -11.46 45.78
N ILE A 101 26.22 -10.66 44.73
CA ILE A 101 25.04 -10.36 43.91
C ILE A 101 25.29 -10.93 42.53
N ASP A 102 24.45 -11.84 42.08
CA ASP A 102 24.42 -12.26 40.69
C ASP A 102 23.44 -11.38 39.93
N LEU A 103 23.86 -10.83 38.79
CA LEU A 103 23.06 -9.91 37.99
C LEU A 103 22.90 -10.43 36.56
N ALA A 104 21.84 -9.99 35.92
CA ALA A 104 21.61 -10.14 34.49
C ALA A 104 21.07 -8.80 33.95
N LEU A 105 21.29 -8.56 32.66
CA LEU A 105 20.70 -7.43 31.99
C LEU A 105 19.18 -7.62 31.87
N ASP A 106 18.42 -6.56 32.06
CA ASP A 106 16.99 -6.61 31.77
C ASP A 106 16.74 -6.70 30.25
N LEU A 107 15.79 -7.53 29.81
CA LEU A 107 15.50 -7.76 28.39
C LEU A 107 15.11 -6.46 27.65
N SER A 108 14.56 -5.49 28.38
CA SER A 108 14.20 -4.18 27.81
C SER A 108 15.40 -3.33 27.41
N GLU A 109 16.59 -3.60 27.94
CA GLU A 109 17.84 -2.89 27.60
C GLU A 109 18.51 -3.49 26.36
N LEU A 110 18.08 -4.68 25.91
CA LEU A 110 18.68 -5.38 24.77
C LEU A 110 18.45 -4.68 23.42
N ARG A 111 17.44 -3.80 23.34
CA ARG A 111 17.14 -3.05 22.11
C ARG A 111 18.11 -1.87 21.87
N ASP A 112 18.79 -1.42 22.91
CA ASP A 112 19.75 -0.32 22.85
C ASP A 112 20.83 -0.49 23.93
N LEU A 113 21.88 -1.24 23.61
CA LEU A 113 23.06 -1.39 24.46
C LEU A 113 23.96 -0.15 24.48
N GLY A 114 23.59 0.93 23.76
CA GLY A 114 24.27 2.24 23.83
C GLY A 114 25.76 2.18 23.53
N GLY A 115 26.18 1.26 22.66
CA GLY A 115 27.58 1.07 22.28
C GLY A 115 28.44 0.34 23.31
N ALA A 116 27.88 -0.25 24.38
CA ALA A 116 28.62 -1.16 25.24
C ALA A 116 28.97 -2.44 24.44
N PRO A 117 30.26 -2.78 24.25
CA PRO A 117 30.67 -3.92 23.44
C PRO A 117 30.55 -5.21 24.24
N LEU A 118 29.32 -5.56 24.63
CA LEU A 118 29.06 -6.87 25.22
C LEU A 118 29.11 -7.92 24.11
N THR A 119 29.78 -9.02 24.41
CA THR A 119 29.91 -10.19 23.56
C THR A 119 29.21 -11.38 24.22
N ARG A 120 29.07 -12.51 23.52
CA ARG A 120 28.49 -13.73 24.10
C ARG A 120 29.17 -14.18 25.41
N ARG A 121 30.45 -13.84 25.61
CA ARG A 121 31.24 -14.20 26.80
C ARG A 121 30.89 -13.37 28.05
N ASP A 122 30.06 -12.35 27.90
CA ASP A 122 29.57 -11.49 28.97
C ASP A 122 28.37 -12.03 29.72
N PHE A 123 27.70 -13.01 29.14
CA PHE A 123 26.49 -13.62 29.69
C PHE A 123 26.83 -15.02 30.19
N SER A 124 26.14 -15.46 31.24
CA SER A 124 26.24 -16.85 31.67
C SER A 124 25.77 -17.78 30.53
N PRO A 125 26.43 -18.93 30.28
CA PRO A 125 26.00 -19.90 29.27
C PRO A 125 24.56 -20.41 29.44
N THR A 126 24.00 -20.28 30.65
CA THR A 126 22.62 -20.67 30.97
C THR A 126 21.66 -19.48 31.05
N ASP A 127 22.09 -18.26 30.69
CA ASP A 127 21.23 -17.08 30.68
C ASP A 127 20.35 -17.07 29.42
N PRO A 128 19.01 -17.20 29.54
CA PRO A 128 18.09 -17.22 28.39
C PRO A 128 18.05 -15.88 27.63
N THR A 129 18.67 -14.83 28.16
CA THR A 129 18.78 -13.50 27.53
C THR A 129 19.49 -13.57 26.18
N VAL A 130 20.46 -14.48 26.00
CA VAL A 130 21.19 -14.63 24.73
C VAL A 130 20.31 -15.23 23.63
N ASP A 131 19.48 -16.22 23.95
CA ASP A 131 18.60 -16.86 22.96
C ASP A 131 17.50 -15.91 22.48
N ILE A 132 16.99 -15.05 23.37
CA ILE A 132 15.99 -14.04 23.04
C ILE A 132 16.56 -12.96 22.11
N LEU A 133 17.84 -12.58 22.25
CA LEU A 133 18.52 -11.66 21.33
C LEU A 133 18.50 -12.17 19.89
N TYR A 134 18.92 -13.42 19.69
CA TYR A 134 18.90 -14.06 18.37
C TYR A 134 17.48 -14.12 17.78
N LEU A 135 16.48 -14.43 18.60
CA LEU A 135 15.09 -14.46 18.16
C LEU A 135 14.60 -13.09 17.69
N ILE A 136 14.95 -12.03 18.40
CA ILE A 136 14.57 -10.65 18.03
C ILE A 136 15.24 -10.25 16.71
N GLU A 137 16.54 -10.53 16.55
CA GLU A 137 17.26 -10.22 15.30
C GLU A 137 16.69 -10.98 14.09
N ALA A 138 16.47 -12.28 14.24
CA ALA A 138 15.89 -13.11 13.20
C ALA A 138 14.48 -12.64 12.82
N ASN A 139 13.66 -12.31 13.81
CA ASN A 139 12.30 -11.80 13.57
C ASN A 139 12.33 -10.43 12.88
N ASN A 140 13.23 -9.52 13.28
CA ASN A 140 13.38 -8.23 12.62
C ASN A 140 13.80 -8.38 11.15
N ALA A 141 14.74 -9.28 10.85
CA ALA A 141 15.16 -9.57 9.48
C ALA A 141 14.01 -10.14 8.63
N ALA A 142 13.25 -11.08 9.19
CA ALA A 142 12.09 -11.68 8.53
C ALA A 142 10.99 -10.63 8.24
N MET A 143 10.69 -9.76 9.21
CA MET A 143 9.70 -8.70 9.04
C MET A 143 10.12 -7.66 7.99
N ALA A 144 11.40 -7.29 7.94
CA ALA A 144 11.92 -6.39 6.92
C ALA A 144 11.81 -6.98 5.51
N ALA A 145 12.10 -8.28 5.36
CA ALA A 145 11.94 -8.98 4.09
C ALA A 145 10.46 -9.05 3.67
N SER A 146 9.57 -9.39 4.59
CA SER A 146 8.12 -9.45 4.36
C SER A 146 7.55 -8.11 3.89
N ARG A 147 7.93 -7.01 4.56
CA ARG A 147 7.49 -5.66 4.18
C ARG A 147 7.89 -5.30 2.76
N ARG A 148 9.15 -5.56 2.37
CA ARG A 148 9.63 -5.32 1.00
C ARG A 148 8.85 -6.12 -0.05
N LEU A 149 8.45 -7.35 0.27
CA LEU A 149 7.65 -8.17 -0.62
C LEU A 149 6.24 -7.59 -0.80
N ILE A 150 5.61 -7.19 0.30
CA ILE A 150 4.28 -6.54 0.28
C ILE A 150 4.33 -5.27 -0.57
N ASP A 151 5.31 -4.40 -0.36
CA ASP A 151 5.46 -3.15 -1.12
C ASP A 151 5.65 -3.42 -2.63
N ARG A 152 6.46 -4.43 -2.99
CA ARG A 152 6.65 -4.85 -4.39
C ARG A 152 5.38 -5.40 -5.02
N LEU A 153 4.66 -6.26 -4.30
CA LEU A 153 3.39 -6.84 -4.78
C LEU A 153 2.33 -5.76 -4.98
N GLN A 154 2.23 -4.80 -4.07
CA GLN A 154 1.32 -3.66 -4.20
C GLN A 154 1.69 -2.78 -5.40
N GLY A 155 2.98 -2.47 -5.57
CA GLY A 155 3.45 -1.70 -6.74
C GLY A 155 3.17 -2.41 -8.07
N ALA A 156 3.48 -3.71 -8.15
CA ALA A 156 3.22 -4.52 -9.34
C ALA A 156 1.70 -4.64 -9.63
N LYS A 157 0.87 -4.80 -8.59
CA LYS A 157 -0.59 -4.83 -8.72
C LYS A 157 -1.12 -3.51 -9.28
N CYS A 158 -0.69 -2.37 -8.73
CA CYS A 158 -1.14 -1.06 -9.18
C CYS A 158 -0.77 -0.81 -10.65
N GLN A 159 0.47 -1.15 -11.05
CA GLN A 159 0.89 -1.05 -12.46
C GLN A 159 0.07 -1.97 -13.36
N ALA A 160 -0.17 -3.22 -12.93
CA ALA A 160 -0.99 -4.16 -13.69
C ALA A 160 -2.44 -3.69 -13.82
N GLU A 161 -3.02 -3.08 -12.78
CA GLU A 161 -4.37 -2.49 -12.82
C GLU A 161 -4.44 -1.30 -13.77
N THR A 162 -3.48 -0.36 -13.69
CA THR A 162 -3.40 0.76 -14.63
C THR A 162 -3.30 0.25 -16.07
N GLN A 163 -2.41 -0.69 -16.34
CA GLN A 163 -2.26 -1.25 -17.70
C GLN A 163 -3.49 -2.06 -18.15
N ALA A 164 -4.22 -2.67 -17.22
CA ALA A 164 -5.42 -3.44 -17.54
C ALA A 164 -6.65 -2.56 -17.84
N PHE A 165 -6.72 -1.33 -17.30
CA PHE A 165 -7.92 -0.47 -17.32
C PHE A 165 -7.73 0.90 -17.99
N THR A 166 -6.52 1.23 -18.44
CA THR A 166 -6.21 2.52 -19.07
C THR A 166 -5.76 2.31 -20.52
N ASP A 167 -6.18 3.20 -21.42
CA ASP A 167 -5.62 3.33 -22.76
C ASP A 167 -4.27 4.06 -22.69
N MET A 168 -3.18 3.40 -23.09
CA MET A 168 -1.82 3.90 -22.89
C MET A 168 -1.50 5.16 -23.71
N LEU A 169 -2.21 5.41 -24.81
CA LEU A 169 -1.98 6.58 -25.65
C LEU A 169 -2.68 7.83 -25.10
N THR A 170 -3.92 7.69 -24.66
CA THR A 170 -4.76 8.82 -24.26
C THR A 170 -4.81 9.04 -22.74
N GLY A 171 -4.46 8.02 -21.95
CA GLY A 171 -4.59 8.02 -20.49
C GLY A 171 -6.04 7.92 -20.00
N LEU A 172 -7.01 7.72 -20.89
CA LEU A 172 -8.41 7.50 -20.57
C LEU A 172 -8.66 6.06 -20.11
N SER A 173 -9.87 5.80 -19.62
CA SER A 173 -10.34 4.42 -19.42
C SER A 173 -10.29 3.66 -20.75
N ASN A 174 -9.96 2.37 -20.71
CA ASN A 174 -10.11 1.49 -21.87
C ASN A 174 -11.48 0.79 -21.87
N ARG A 175 -11.75 -0.02 -22.89
CA ARG A 175 -13.00 -0.78 -23.01
C ARG A 175 -13.32 -1.61 -21.76
N ARG A 176 -12.34 -2.32 -21.20
CA ARG A 176 -12.54 -3.17 -20.00
C ARG A 176 -12.95 -2.36 -18.78
N ALA A 177 -12.42 -1.14 -18.63
CA ALA A 177 -12.80 -0.25 -17.54
C ALA A 177 -14.21 0.28 -17.71
N LEU A 178 -14.59 0.65 -18.94
CA LEU A 178 -15.94 1.06 -19.29
C LEU A 178 -16.96 -0.03 -18.96
N ASP A 179 -16.73 -1.26 -19.44
CA ASP A 179 -17.64 -2.40 -19.22
C ASP A 179 -17.91 -2.61 -17.71
N ARG A 180 -16.85 -2.57 -16.89
CA ARG A 180 -16.97 -2.69 -15.42
C ARG A 180 -17.81 -1.58 -14.76
N VAL A 181 -17.76 -0.35 -15.29
CA VAL A 181 -18.55 0.76 -14.75
C VAL A 181 -20.00 0.62 -15.18
N LEU A 182 -20.24 0.22 -16.44
CA LEU A 182 -21.58 -0.03 -16.96
C LEU A 182 -22.30 -1.14 -16.20
N ASP A 183 -21.65 -2.28 -15.99
CA ASP A 183 -22.20 -3.41 -15.22
C ASP A 183 -22.67 -2.93 -13.83
N ARG A 184 -21.83 -2.16 -13.14
CA ARG A 184 -22.16 -1.62 -11.81
C ARG A 184 -23.34 -0.66 -11.83
N LEU A 185 -23.45 0.21 -12.84
CA LEU A 185 -24.56 1.15 -12.93
C LEU A 185 -25.88 0.42 -13.18
N VAL A 186 -25.86 -0.59 -14.07
CA VAL A 186 -27.02 -1.45 -14.34
C VAL A 186 -27.42 -2.23 -13.09
N GLU A 187 -26.48 -2.87 -12.40
CA GLU A 187 -26.74 -3.63 -11.16
C GLU A 187 -27.30 -2.73 -10.03
N SER A 188 -26.79 -1.51 -9.91
CA SER A 188 -27.24 -0.56 -8.88
C SER A 188 -28.55 0.15 -9.21
N GLY A 189 -29.01 0.09 -10.46
CA GLY A 189 -30.17 0.84 -10.95
C GLY A 189 -29.94 2.36 -11.00
N GLU A 190 -28.70 2.84 -10.93
CA GLU A 190 -28.39 4.26 -11.01
C GLU A 190 -28.67 4.77 -12.44
N PRO A 191 -29.47 5.83 -12.64
CA PRO A 191 -29.72 6.38 -13.97
C PRO A 191 -28.45 6.91 -14.64
N PHE A 192 -28.29 6.66 -15.93
CA PHE A 192 -27.14 7.13 -16.71
C PHE A 192 -27.49 7.32 -18.18
N SER A 193 -26.59 7.97 -18.93
CA SER A 193 -26.60 7.94 -20.39
C SER A 193 -25.23 7.60 -20.92
N LEU A 194 -25.21 6.87 -22.04
CA LEU A 194 -24.01 6.42 -22.71
C LEU A 194 -23.97 7.00 -24.11
N THR A 195 -22.86 7.69 -24.44
CA THR A 195 -22.67 8.37 -25.71
C THR A 195 -21.46 7.82 -26.44
N HIS A 196 -21.69 7.17 -27.58
CA HIS A 196 -20.65 6.84 -28.54
C HIS A 196 -20.19 8.11 -29.26
N VAL A 197 -18.89 8.26 -29.44
CA VAL A 197 -18.22 9.37 -30.11
C VAL A 197 -17.23 8.79 -31.11
N ASP A 198 -17.32 9.21 -32.36
CA ASP A 198 -16.39 8.81 -33.42
C ASP A 198 -15.81 10.05 -34.10
N LEU A 199 -14.49 10.08 -34.27
CA LEU A 199 -13.81 11.24 -34.85
C LEU A 199 -13.93 11.26 -36.37
N ASP A 200 -14.74 12.18 -36.86
CA ASP A 200 -14.92 12.40 -38.28
C ASP A 200 -13.64 12.93 -38.94
N PHE A 201 -13.34 12.38 -40.12
CA PHE A 201 -12.16 12.71 -40.93
C PHE A 201 -10.81 12.34 -40.30
N PHE A 202 -10.78 11.59 -39.18
CA PHE A 202 -9.53 11.17 -38.54
C PHE A 202 -8.59 10.39 -39.47
N LYS A 203 -9.13 9.46 -40.28
CA LYS A 203 -8.35 8.73 -41.29
C LYS A 203 -7.59 9.65 -42.24
N LYS A 204 -8.18 10.79 -42.64
CA LYS A 204 -7.52 11.77 -43.53
C LYS A 204 -6.28 12.38 -42.86
N VAL A 205 -6.29 12.58 -41.55
CA VAL A 205 -5.12 13.06 -40.80
C VAL A 205 -4.00 12.03 -40.88
N ASN A 206 -4.29 10.76 -40.60
CA ASN A 206 -3.31 9.66 -40.71
C ASN A 206 -2.74 9.55 -42.13
N ASP A 207 -3.61 9.57 -43.13
CA ASP A 207 -3.21 9.40 -44.53
C ASP A 207 -2.36 10.58 -45.04
N THR A 208 -2.59 11.80 -44.53
CA THR A 208 -1.91 13.02 -45.00
C THR A 208 -0.65 13.36 -44.19
N LEU A 209 -0.66 13.11 -42.88
CA LEU A 209 0.35 13.58 -41.94
C LEU A 209 1.04 12.46 -41.16
N GLY A 210 0.62 11.21 -41.36
CA GLY A 210 1.18 10.03 -40.71
C GLY A 210 0.57 9.74 -39.34
N HIS A 211 0.83 8.53 -38.84
CA HIS A 211 0.27 8.04 -37.59
C HIS A 211 0.67 8.85 -36.36
N ALA A 212 1.86 9.43 -36.31
CA ALA A 212 2.28 10.30 -35.21
C ALA A 212 1.36 11.53 -35.05
N ALA A 213 0.89 12.11 -36.15
CA ALA A 213 -0.08 13.20 -36.12
C ALA A 213 -1.46 12.71 -35.66
N GLY A 214 -1.87 11.51 -36.09
CA GLY A 214 -3.09 10.87 -35.61
C GLY A 214 -3.06 10.59 -34.11
N ASP A 215 -1.97 10.04 -33.60
CA ASP A 215 -1.76 9.77 -32.18
C ASP A 215 -1.86 11.06 -31.36
N TYR A 216 -1.24 12.14 -31.84
CA TYR A 216 -1.34 13.46 -31.21
C TYR A 216 -2.79 13.99 -31.21
N VAL A 217 -3.51 13.84 -32.33
CA VAL A 217 -4.93 14.21 -32.43
C VAL A 217 -5.78 13.41 -31.43
N LEU A 218 -5.52 12.11 -31.26
CA LEU A 218 -6.22 11.29 -30.27
C LEU A 218 -5.97 11.76 -28.84
N THR A 219 -4.74 12.11 -28.49
CA THR A 219 -4.40 12.67 -27.16
C THR A 219 -5.10 14.01 -26.91
N VAL A 220 -5.19 14.88 -27.93
CA VAL A 220 -5.90 16.16 -27.85
C VAL A 220 -7.41 15.94 -27.73
N ALA A 221 -7.99 15.04 -28.53
CA ALA A 221 -9.40 14.67 -28.45
C ALA A 221 -9.77 14.14 -27.07
N ALA A 222 -8.95 13.24 -26.51
CA ALA A 222 -9.12 12.72 -25.17
C ALA A 222 -9.12 13.81 -24.09
N THR A 223 -8.20 14.78 -24.19
CA THR A 223 -8.14 15.92 -23.28
C THR A 223 -9.42 16.78 -23.40
N ARG A 224 -9.84 17.09 -24.62
CA ARG A 224 -11.06 17.88 -24.88
C ARG A 224 -12.33 17.20 -24.39
N LEU A 225 -12.43 15.88 -24.54
CA LEU A 225 -13.54 15.08 -24.01
C LEU A 225 -13.55 15.13 -22.48
N ARG A 226 -12.41 14.88 -21.83
CA ARG A 226 -12.30 14.96 -20.37
C ARG A 226 -12.72 16.33 -19.85
N ASP A 227 -12.22 17.41 -20.46
CA ASP A 227 -12.53 18.80 -20.04
C ASP A 227 -14.00 19.19 -20.30
N ALA A 228 -14.65 18.53 -21.26
CA ALA A 228 -16.07 18.68 -21.55
C ALA A 228 -16.97 17.84 -20.61
N THR A 229 -16.40 17.04 -19.71
CA THR A 229 -17.12 16.15 -18.78
C THR A 229 -16.84 16.47 -17.32
N ARG A 230 -17.65 15.94 -16.40
CA ARG A 230 -17.44 16.10 -14.95
C ARG A 230 -16.53 14.99 -14.44
N GLN A 231 -15.94 15.20 -13.25
CA GLN A 231 -15.10 14.19 -12.61
C GLN A 231 -15.84 12.87 -12.30
N THR A 232 -17.16 12.92 -12.17
CA THR A 232 -18.02 11.74 -11.94
C THR A 232 -18.32 10.96 -13.22
N ASP A 233 -18.14 11.57 -14.38
CA ASP A 233 -18.39 10.94 -15.67
C ASP A 233 -17.17 10.10 -16.07
N THR A 234 -17.40 9.09 -16.92
CA THR A 234 -16.31 8.24 -17.42
C THR A 234 -16.13 8.51 -18.91
N VAL A 235 -14.90 8.80 -19.33
CA VAL A 235 -14.52 8.88 -20.74
C VAL A 235 -13.58 7.71 -21.01
N ALA A 236 -13.94 6.88 -21.98
CA ALA A 236 -13.18 5.72 -22.38
C ALA A 236 -12.85 5.75 -23.87
N ARG A 237 -11.66 5.29 -24.24
CA ARG A 237 -11.35 4.95 -25.63
C ARG A 237 -11.57 3.46 -25.82
N VAL A 238 -12.45 3.11 -26.76
CA VAL A 238 -12.88 1.72 -26.98
C VAL A 238 -12.34 1.13 -28.28
N GLY A 239 -11.97 1.98 -29.24
CA GLY A 239 -11.45 1.60 -30.54
C GLY A 239 -10.34 2.53 -31.03
N GLY A 240 -10.09 2.52 -32.35
CA GLY A 240 -9.05 3.34 -32.98
C GLY A 240 -9.29 4.83 -32.76
N ASP A 241 -10.39 5.33 -33.26
CA ASP A 241 -10.88 6.71 -33.17
C ASP A 241 -12.24 6.82 -32.47
N GLU A 242 -12.63 5.75 -31.79
CA GLU A 242 -13.90 5.61 -31.08
C GLU A 242 -13.72 5.81 -29.57
N PHE A 243 -14.56 6.68 -29.03
CA PHE A 243 -14.66 6.98 -27.61
C PHE A 243 -16.09 6.75 -27.12
N VAL A 244 -16.21 6.50 -25.83
CA VAL A 244 -17.49 6.42 -25.14
C VAL A 244 -17.45 7.34 -23.94
N VAL A 245 -18.49 8.16 -23.81
CA VAL A 245 -18.72 9.02 -22.65
C VAL A 245 -19.94 8.50 -21.89
N LEU A 246 -19.73 8.18 -20.63
CA LEU A 246 -20.74 7.70 -19.70
C LEU A 246 -21.04 8.79 -18.69
N PHE A 247 -22.24 9.36 -18.76
CA PHE A 247 -22.69 10.41 -17.86
C PHE A 247 -23.54 9.80 -16.73
N ARG A 248 -23.08 9.95 -15.49
CA ARG A 248 -23.78 9.42 -14.31
C ARG A 248 -24.87 10.37 -13.87
N GLY A 249 -26.08 9.86 -13.65
CA GLY A 249 -27.24 10.65 -13.21
C GLY A 249 -27.75 11.66 -14.22
N LEU A 250 -27.29 11.63 -15.48
CA LEU A 250 -27.70 12.56 -16.52
C LEU A 250 -28.54 11.84 -17.58
N THR A 251 -29.85 12.07 -17.55
CA THR A 251 -30.82 11.45 -18.46
C THR A 251 -31.71 12.45 -19.19
N ASP A 252 -31.57 13.76 -18.92
CA ASP A 252 -32.33 14.80 -19.63
C ASP A 252 -31.80 15.00 -21.07
N PRO A 253 -32.62 14.73 -22.10
CA PRO A 253 -32.20 14.87 -23.50
C PRO A 253 -31.73 16.28 -23.89
N ASN A 254 -32.32 17.33 -23.30
CA ASN A 254 -31.97 18.71 -23.62
C ASN A 254 -30.56 19.05 -23.14
N THR A 255 -30.25 18.68 -21.89
CA THR A 255 -28.92 18.86 -21.32
C THR A 255 -27.87 18.03 -22.07
N LEU A 256 -28.21 16.80 -22.47
CA LEU A 256 -27.33 15.96 -23.29
C LEU A 256 -27.03 16.58 -24.65
N ASN A 257 -28.03 17.15 -25.32
CA ASN A 257 -27.85 17.87 -26.58
C ASN A 257 -26.91 19.08 -26.45
N ILE A 258 -27.02 19.84 -25.35
CA ILE A 258 -26.12 20.97 -25.06
C ILE A 258 -24.67 20.49 -24.87
N ILE A 259 -24.48 19.43 -24.09
CA ILE A 259 -23.14 18.87 -23.83
C ILE A 259 -22.55 18.29 -25.11
N ALA A 260 -23.34 17.57 -25.91
CA ALA A 260 -22.91 17.02 -27.20
C ALA A 260 -22.47 18.14 -28.15
N GLY A 261 -23.24 19.22 -28.28
CA GLY A 261 -22.85 20.38 -29.08
C GLY A 261 -21.54 21.02 -28.62
N ARG A 262 -21.31 21.10 -27.30
CA ARG A 262 -20.04 21.56 -26.73
C ARG A 262 -18.88 20.62 -27.04
N ILE A 263 -19.09 19.30 -26.96
CA ILE A 263 -18.08 18.29 -27.31
C ILE A 263 -17.68 18.43 -28.78
N ILE A 264 -18.65 18.48 -29.68
CA ILE A 264 -18.41 18.64 -31.13
C ILE A 264 -17.63 19.93 -31.39
N SER A 265 -18.12 21.07 -30.88
CA SER A 265 -17.47 22.38 -31.06
C SER A 265 -16.03 22.43 -30.51
N SER A 266 -15.77 21.71 -29.41
CA SER A 266 -14.44 21.59 -28.82
C SER A 266 -13.53 20.72 -29.70
N LEU A 267 -14.02 19.57 -30.19
CA LEU A 267 -13.26 18.68 -31.07
C LEU A 267 -12.97 19.32 -32.43
N GLU A 268 -13.84 20.19 -32.91
CA GLU A 268 -13.64 20.96 -34.16
C GLU A 268 -12.59 22.06 -34.07
N GLN A 269 -12.14 22.43 -32.86
CA GLN A 269 -11.06 23.41 -32.73
C GLN A 269 -9.79 22.89 -33.43
N PRO A 270 -9.07 23.74 -34.19
CA PRO A 270 -7.88 23.30 -34.91
C PRO A 270 -6.81 22.67 -34.00
N VAL A 271 -6.13 21.64 -34.48
CA VAL A 271 -5.03 20.96 -33.78
C VAL A 271 -3.74 21.23 -34.54
N ASN A 272 -2.77 21.86 -33.88
CA ASN A 272 -1.47 22.17 -34.49
C ASN A 272 -0.46 21.08 -34.18
N PHE A 273 0.09 20.45 -35.21
CA PHE A 273 1.13 19.42 -35.12
C PHE A 273 2.27 19.77 -36.09
N GLU A 274 3.47 19.99 -35.56
CA GLU A 274 4.68 20.32 -36.35
C GLU A 274 4.49 21.46 -37.36
N GLY A 275 3.78 22.51 -36.96
CA GLY A 275 3.51 23.68 -37.81
C GLY A 275 2.41 23.47 -38.86
N LYS A 276 1.76 22.31 -38.88
CA LYS A 276 0.59 22.02 -39.72
C LYS A 276 -0.68 22.01 -38.87
N THR A 277 -1.77 22.52 -39.43
CA THR A 277 -3.07 22.56 -38.77
C THR A 277 -3.96 21.44 -39.29
N CYS A 278 -4.46 20.63 -38.36
CA CYS A 278 -5.41 19.55 -38.60
C CYS A 278 -6.79 19.98 -38.10
N THR A 279 -7.83 19.63 -38.85
CA THR A 279 -9.22 19.83 -38.45
C THR A 279 -9.95 18.50 -38.53
N ILE A 280 -10.50 18.06 -37.41
CA ILE A 280 -11.41 16.92 -37.31
C ILE A 280 -12.77 17.42 -36.85
N SER A 281 -13.80 16.58 -36.97
CA SER A 281 -15.08 16.79 -36.27
C SER A 281 -15.42 15.51 -35.50
N ALA A 282 -16.61 15.41 -34.94
CA ALA A 282 -17.07 14.19 -34.32
C ALA A 282 -18.57 13.98 -34.51
N SER A 283 -18.95 12.74 -34.73
CA SER A 283 -20.35 12.31 -34.72
C SER A 283 -20.63 11.58 -33.41
N LEU A 284 -21.81 11.81 -32.84
CA LEU A 284 -22.20 11.31 -31.53
C LEU A 284 -23.57 10.62 -31.56
N GLY A 285 -23.69 9.49 -30.86
CA GLY A 285 -24.92 8.74 -30.66
C GLY A 285 -25.11 8.38 -29.19
N THR A 286 -26.28 8.68 -28.60
CA THR A 286 -26.56 8.42 -27.17
C THR A 286 -27.70 7.44 -26.95
N ALA A 287 -27.52 6.50 -26.02
CA ALA A 287 -28.59 5.76 -25.37
C ALA A 287 -28.79 6.27 -23.93
N ILE A 288 -30.04 6.38 -23.48
CA ILE A 288 -30.40 6.89 -22.15
C ILE A 288 -31.03 5.75 -21.35
N SER A 289 -30.48 5.41 -20.17
CA SER A 289 -30.89 4.19 -19.44
C SER A 289 -32.38 4.21 -19.06
N THR A 290 -32.94 5.38 -18.75
CA THR A 290 -34.36 5.54 -18.40
C THR A 290 -35.32 5.39 -19.59
N HIS A 291 -34.80 5.23 -20.82
CA HIS A 291 -35.62 4.85 -21.98
C HIS A 291 -35.88 3.34 -22.06
N TYR A 292 -35.27 2.56 -21.18
CA TYR A 292 -35.39 1.10 -21.14
C TYR A 292 -36.09 0.69 -19.85
N SER A 293 -37.06 -0.22 -19.94
CA SER A 293 -37.70 -0.83 -18.76
C SER A 293 -36.72 -1.68 -17.96
N SER A 294 -35.80 -2.36 -18.66
CA SER A 294 -34.68 -3.11 -18.10
C SER A 294 -33.41 -2.75 -18.88
N PRO A 295 -32.55 -1.85 -18.36
CA PRO A 295 -31.31 -1.47 -19.01
C PRO A 295 -30.40 -2.69 -19.20
N ASP A 296 -29.98 -2.94 -20.44
CA ASP A 296 -29.02 -3.98 -20.81
C ASP A 296 -27.83 -3.33 -21.53
N VAL A 297 -26.62 -3.66 -21.11
CA VAL A 297 -25.40 -2.98 -21.57
C VAL A 297 -25.21 -3.18 -23.08
N ASP A 298 -25.31 -4.42 -23.56
CA ASP A 298 -25.08 -4.74 -24.97
C ASP A 298 -26.13 -4.08 -25.87
N ARG A 299 -27.39 -4.09 -25.46
CA ARG A 299 -28.49 -3.40 -26.16
C ARG A 299 -28.26 -1.90 -26.22
N MET A 300 -27.94 -1.26 -25.09
CA MET A 300 -27.72 0.19 -25.04
C MET A 300 -26.51 0.62 -25.89
N MET A 301 -25.44 -0.18 -25.91
CA MET A 301 -24.28 0.04 -26.78
C MET A 301 -24.67 -0.04 -28.26
N ALA A 302 -25.45 -1.05 -28.64
CA ALA A 302 -25.92 -1.21 -30.02
C ALA A 302 -26.84 -0.05 -30.46
N ASP A 303 -27.73 0.40 -29.58
CA ASP A 303 -28.65 1.52 -29.88
C ASP A 303 -27.91 2.86 -29.98
N ALA A 304 -26.89 3.09 -29.13
CA ALA A 304 -26.02 4.25 -29.23
C ALA A 304 -25.22 4.25 -30.55
N ASP A 305 -24.73 3.09 -30.99
CA ASP A 305 -24.04 2.93 -32.27
C ASP A 305 -24.96 3.17 -33.48
N ALA A 306 -26.21 2.68 -33.43
CA ALA A 306 -27.21 2.95 -34.46
C ALA A 306 -27.56 4.45 -34.56
N ALA A 307 -27.66 5.14 -33.41
CA ALA A 307 -27.84 6.59 -33.36
C ALA A 307 -26.63 7.33 -33.95
N LEU A 308 -25.41 6.90 -33.62
CA LEU A 308 -24.16 7.43 -34.17
C LEU A 308 -24.10 7.26 -35.70
N TYR A 309 -24.43 6.08 -36.20
CA TYR A 309 -24.48 5.80 -37.63
C TYR A 309 -25.46 6.75 -38.36
N THR A 310 -26.61 7.01 -37.75
CA THR A 310 -27.59 7.96 -38.26
C THR A 310 -27.03 9.40 -38.27
N ALA A 311 -26.28 9.79 -37.23
CA ALA A 311 -25.59 11.08 -37.19
C ALA A 311 -24.58 11.24 -38.33
N LYS A 312 -23.76 10.20 -38.59
CA LYS A 312 -22.80 10.16 -39.71
C LYS A 312 -23.49 10.31 -41.07
N ARG A 313 -24.60 9.60 -41.29
CA ARG A 313 -25.39 9.69 -42.55
C ARG A 313 -26.08 11.04 -42.75
N ALA A 314 -26.37 11.75 -41.67
CA ALA A 314 -27.00 13.08 -41.70
C ALA A 314 -26.02 14.22 -42.02
N GLY A 315 -24.74 13.92 -42.31
CA GLY A 315 -23.75 14.90 -42.73
C GLY A 315 -22.50 15.02 -41.86
N ARG A 316 -22.33 14.14 -40.85
CA ARG A 316 -21.23 14.19 -39.85
C ARG A 316 -21.25 15.45 -38.98
N GLY A 317 -20.47 15.47 -37.89
CA GLY A 317 -20.49 16.60 -36.95
C GLY A 317 -21.85 16.77 -36.27
N GLN A 318 -22.59 15.68 -36.08
CA GLN A 318 -23.98 15.69 -35.57
C GLN A 318 -24.11 14.85 -34.31
N TYR A 319 -25.17 15.15 -33.57
CA TYR A 319 -25.61 14.41 -32.39
C TYR A 319 -26.99 13.78 -32.60
N ARG A 320 -27.17 12.53 -32.19
CA ARG A 320 -28.46 11.83 -32.18
C ARG A 320 -28.66 11.05 -30.89
N ILE A 321 -29.91 10.96 -30.46
CA ILE A 321 -30.34 10.11 -29.33
C ILE A 321 -31.09 8.92 -29.92
N ALA A 322 -30.82 7.72 -29.39
CA ALA A 322 -31.56 6.51 -29.72
C ALA A 322 -33.04 6.68 -29.36
N ALA A 323 -33.92 6.19 -30.22
CA ALA A 323 -35.36 6.25 -29.97
C ALA A 323 -35.68 5.51 -28.65
N PRO A 324 -36.57 6.06 -27.79
CA PRO A 324 -36.97 5.37 -26.59
C PRO A 324 -37.66 4.05 -26.92
N ASP A 325 -37.47 3.04 -26.08
CA ASP A 325 -38.09 1.73 -26.23
C ASP A 325 -39.60 1.84 -25.97
N THR A 326 -40.33 2.34 -26.97
CA THR A 326 -41.76 2.62 -26.84
C THR A 326 -42.60 1.40 -27.23
N LEU A 327 -42.00 0.25 -27.53
CA LEU A 327 -42.72 -0.92 -28.05
C LEU A 327 -42.05 -2.24 -27.63
N GLN A 328 -42.43 -2.73 -26.44
CA GLN A 328 -42.32 -4.16 -26.15
C GLN A 328 -43.41 -4.69 -25.20
N ASP A 329 -44.63 -4.15 -25.30
CA ASP A 329 -45.82 -4.74 -24.65
C ASP A 329 -47.06 -4.79 -25.57
N SER A 330 -46.90 -4.60 -26.87
CA SER A 330 -47.97 -4.88 -27.83
C SER A 330 -47.45 -5.37 -29.18
N ALA A 331 -48.00 -6.52 -29.60
CA ALA A 331 -47.85 -7.21 -30.87
C ALA A 331 -46.62 -8.13 -31.02
N GLY A 332 -46.87 -9.42 -30.74
CA GLY A 332 -46.35 -10.46 -31.62
C GLY A 332 -46.95 -10.25 -33.01
N ASN A 333 -46.11 -10.03 -34.00
CA ASN A 333 -46.35 -10.43 -35.38
C ASN A 333 -45.02 -10.49 -36.12
N ASP A 334 -44.86 -11.55 -36.90
CA ASP A 334 -43.74 -11.84 -37.80
C ASP A 334 -43.39 -10.66 -38.71
N ASP A 335 -42.09 -10.33 -38.78
CA ASP A 335 -41.30 -10.33 -40.02
C ASP A 335 -39.92 -9.71 -39.75
N ARG A 336 -38.89 -10.56 -39.63
CA ARG A 336 -37.49 -10.13 -39.79
C ARG A 336 -36.98 -10.64 -41.13
N PRO A 337 -36.51 -9.80 -42.07
CA PRO A 337 -35.79 -10.28 -43.22
C PRO A 337 -34.40 -10.77 -42.77
N ALA A 338 -34.09 -12.02 -43.08
CA ALA A 338 -32.81 -12.64 -42.79
C ALA A 338 -31.67 -11.93 -43.54
N LEU A 339 -30.68 -11.41 -42.79
CA LEU A 339 -29.39 -11.02 -43.33
C LEU A 339 -28.63 -12.29 -43.72
N SER A 340 -28.48 -12.50 -45.02
CA SER A 340 -27.70 -13.58 -45.62
C SER A 340 -26.22 -13.43 -45.28
N ARG A 341 -25.71 -14.40 -44.52
CA ARG A 341 -24.28 -14.71 -44.48
C ARG A 341 -23.90 -15.31 -45.83
N SER A 342 -22.98 -14.67 -46.54
CA SER A 342 -22.25 -15.31 -47.64
C SER A 342 -20.94 -15.84 -47.07
N ASP A 343 -20.90 -17.16 -46.90
CA ASP A 343 -19.68 -17.93 -46.82
C ASP A 343 -19.03 -17.91 -48.21
N ASP A 344 -17.76 -17.51 -48.29
CA ASP A 344 -16.93 -17.73 -49.47
C ASP A 344 -15.74 -18.60 -49.04
N ALA A 345 -15.89 -19.91 -49.26
CA ALA A 345 -14.83 -20.88 -49.14
C ALA A 345 -14.92 -21.92 -50.27
N ALA A 346 -13.79 -22.01 -50.98
CA ALA A 346 -13.31 -23.12 -51.78
C ALA A 346 -13.80 -23.26 -53.24
N ALA A 347 -12.91 -22.88 -54.15
CA ALA A 347 -12.64 -23.68 -55.33
C ALA A 347 -11.18 -23.55 -55.76
N ARG A 348 -10.39 -24.62 -55.59
CA ARG A 348 -9.39 -25.07 -56.57
C ARG A 348 -9.14 -26.58 -56.38
N PRO A 349 -8.88 -27.28 -57.50
CA PRO A 349 -9.26 -28.68 -57.71
C PRO A 349 -8.46 -29.71 -56.90
#